data_AF-A0A955A5N8-F1
#
_entry.id   AF-A0A955A5N8-F1
#
_cell.length_a   1.000
_cell.length_b   1.000
_cell.length_c   1.000
_cell.angle_alpha   90.00
_cell.angle_beta   90.00
_cell.angle_gamma   90.00
#
_symmetry.space_group_name_H-M   'P 1'
#
loop_
_entity.id
_entity.type
_entity.pdbx_description
1 polymer ?
#
loop_
_entity_poly.entity_id
_entity_poly.type
_entity_poly.pdbx_seq_one_letter_code
_entity_poly.pdbx_strand_id
1 'polypeptide(L)'
;MKRGGPEHPKIRRLAKALSVDVFAAVGVLECLYHWTHRYAVRGDIGRYSNEEIAEGVYWTDDAEKLVRALVDCGLVDECDTNRLVIHDWEEHADDYTKKKVKKLPEGFATPNKRDREQPRTIQNVSDSIPEKNGLPNHAVPCQSQRQQPPPAEVAAAADSLEPEPDSFAAVLDTDPVVRKVFDALCSLGFTSSDSVGYLDKHGLEACRIASDRAKTGTTNKAGLFVSLIDRHEIREQVREREAKKRARQDREQQEIHDEHEQREQKQAQAEQNRIEAEQHTEALRARLQALDETRLRDIVANAVSQTSVFRHKLEREMEQAVLDGELVEFAIRLTISAFVEQQLESQEAA
;
A
#
# COMPACT_ATOMS: atom_id res chain seq x y z
N MET A 1 -8.14 -6.98 -8.18
CA MET A 1 -9.45 -7.71 -8.18
C MET A 1 -10.27 -7.60 -6.88
N LYS A 2 -11.62 -7.68 -6.95
CA LYS A 2 -12.52 -7.85 -5.78
C LYS A 2 -12.44 -9.29 -5.22
N ARG A 3 -12.83 -9.50 -3.96
CA ARG A 3 -12.84 -10.84 -3.32
C ARG A 3 -13.73 -11.81 -4.12
N GLY A 4 -13.28 -13.05 -4.29
CA GLY A 4 -14.02 -14.09 -5.02
C GLY A 4 -13.67 -14.24 -6.52
N GLY A 5 -12.66 -13.53 -7.03
CA GLY A 5 -12.22 -13.61 -8.43
C GLY A 5 -11.98 -15.05 -8.94
N PRO A 6 -11.16 -15.88 -8.26
CA PRO A 6 -10.91 -17.27 -8.68
C PRO A 6 -12.14 -18.18 -8.67
N GLU A 7 -13.13 -17.87 -7.83
CA GLU A 7 -14.36 -18.67 -7.70
C GLU A 7 -15.44 -18.26 -8.71
N HIS A 8 -15.28 -17.09 -9.34
CA HIS A 8 -16.30 -16.50 -10.21
C HIS A 8 -16.53 -17.33 -11.50
N PRO A 9 -17.79 -17.58 -11.90
CA PRO A 9 -18.11 -18.40 -13.07
C PRO A 9 -17.48 -17.92 -14.38
N LYS A 10 -17.38 -16.59 -14.61
CA LYS A 10 -16.73 -16.04 -15.81
C LYS A 10 -15.24 -16.41 -15.88
N ILE A 11 -14.54 -16.43 -14.75
CA ILE A 11 -13.11 -16.79 -14.69
C ILE A 11 -12.90 -18.28 -14.93
N ARG A 12 -13.78 -19.13 -14.38
CA ARG A 12 -13.77 -20.56 -14.67
C ARG A 12 -14.05 -20.86 -16.15
N ARG A 13 -14.93 -20.09 -16.79
CA ARG A 13 -15.18 -20.18 -18.25
C ARG A 13 -13.95 -19.74 -19.04
N LEU A 14 -13.30 -18.64 -18.65
CA LEU A 14 -12.08 -18.16 -19.30
C LEU A 14 -10.95 -19.21 -19.21
N ALA A 15 -10.73 -19.78 -18.03
CA ALA A 15 -9.75 -20.83 -17.81
C ALA A 15 -9.98 -22.04 -18.74
N LYS A 16 -11.25 -22.47 -18.88
CA LYS A 16 -11.63 -23.53 -19.82
C LYS A 16 -11.42 -23.14 -21.28
N ALA A 17 -11.78 -21.92 -21.67
CA ALA A 17 -11.67 -21.44 -23.05
C ALA A 17 -10.21 -21.31 -23.51
N LEU A 18 -9.32 -20.90 -22.60
CA LEU A 18 -7.89 -20.77 -22.86
C LEU A 18 -7.11 -22.07 -22.63
N SER A 19 -7.73 -23.09 -22.04
CA SER A 19 -7.08 -24.35 -21.60
C SER A 19 -5.93 -24.11 -20.61
N VAL A 20 -6.15 -23.22 -19.64
CA VAL A 20 -5.18 -22.89 -18.59
C VAL A 20 -5.77 -23.09 -17.21
N ASP A 21 -4.91 -23.14 -16.20
CA ASP A 21 -5.33 -23.17 -14.81
C ASP A 21 -6.07 -21.88 -14.40
N VAL A 22 -6.94 -21.99 -13.40
CA VAL A 22 -7.76 -20.87 -12.91
C VAL A 22 -6.90 -19.69 -12.47
N PHE A 23 -5.76 -19.94 -11.81
CA PHE A 23 -4.86 -18.87 -11.38
C PHE A 23 -4.22 -18.13 -12.57
N ALA A 24 -3.94 -18.84 -13.67
CA ALA A 24 -3.39 -18.24 -14.87
C ALA A 24 -4.43 -17.36 -15.56
N ALA A 25 -5.68 -17.81 -15.65
CA ALA A 25 -6.79 -17.01 -16.17
C ALA A 25 -7.04 -15.73 -15.33
N VAL A 26 -6.94 -15.83 -14.00
CA VAL A 26 -6.97 -14.66 -13.10
C VAL A 26 -5.81 -13.72 -13.40
N GLY A 27 -4.60 -14.24 -13.59
CA GLY A 27 -3.42 -13.47 -13.93
C GLY A 27 -3.58 -12.69 -15.24
N VAL A 28 -4.04 -13.36 -16.29
CA VAL A 28 -4.31 -12.74 -17.60
C VAL A 28 -5.31 -11.58 -17.46
N LEU A 29 -6.40 -11.77 -16.72
CA LEU A 29 -7.39 -10.73 -16.53
C LEU A 29 -6.86 -9.54 -15.70
N GLU A 30 -6.10 -9.80 -14.64
CA GLU A 30 -5.53 -8.71 -13.82
C GLU A 30 -4.46 -7.94 -14.61
N CYS A 31 -3.63 -8.64 -15.41
CA CYS A 31 -2.69 -8.02 -16.33
C CYS A 31 -3.43 -7.14 -17.37
N LEU A 32 -4.56 -7.61 -17.90
CA LEU A 32 -5.39 -6.82 -18.81
C LEU A 32 -5.88 -5.53 -18.16
N TYR A 33 -6.31 -5.57 -16.90
CA TYR A 33 -6.76 -4.39 -16.17
C TYR A 33 -5.62 -3.40 -15.89
N HIS A 34 -4.45 -3.89 -15.47
CA HIS A 34 -3.27 -3.06 -15.28
C HIS A 34 -2.79 -2.41 -16.57
N TRP A 35 -2.83 -3.16 -17.67
CA TRP A 35 -2.46 -2.65 -18.98
C TRP A 35 -3.46 -1.59 -19.45
N THR A 36 -4.76 -1.87 -19.31
CA THR A 36 -5.86 -0.93 -19.65
C THR A 36 -5.77 0.37 -18.85
N HIS A 37 -5.44 0.30 -17.56
CA HIS A 37 -5.25 1.50 -16.74
C HIS A 37 -4.23 2.49 -17.34
N ARG A 38 -3.14 1.98 -17.93
CA ARG A 38 -2.08 2.80 -18.52
C ARG A 38 -2.38 3.15 -19.98
N TYR A 39 -2.70 2.10 -20.71
CA TYR A 39 -3.04 1.97 -22.12
C TYR A 39 -4.28 2.74 -22.54
N ALA A 40 -5.38 2.24 -22.00
CA ALA A 40 -6.74 2.54 -22.39
C ALA A 40 -7.62 2.94 -21.21
N VAL A 41 -7.32 4.12 -20.65
CA VAL A 41 -7.95 4.65 -19.43
C VAL A 41 -9.49 4.60 -19.46
N ARG A 42 -10.10 4.81 -20.63
CA ARG A 42 -11.56 4.78 -20.82
C ARG A 42 -12.15 3.37 -20.94
N GLY A 43 -11.32 2.34 -21.06
CA GLY A 43 -11.72 0.95 -21.31
C GLY A 43 -11.77 0.58 -22.79
N ASP A 44 -11.40 1.48 -23.69
CA ASP A 44 -11.41 1.34 -25.16
C ASP A 44 -10.14 0.66 -25.69
N ILE A 45 -10.01 -0.65 -25.40
CA ILE A 45 -8.82 -1.43 -25.76
C ILE A 45 -8.72 -1.73 -27.26
N GLY A 46 -9.82 -1.66 -28.02
CA GLY A 46 -9.84 -1.98 -29.44
C GLY A 46 -9.16 -0.98 -30.36
N ARG A 47 -8.49 0.04 -29.82
CA ARG A 47 -7.52 0.86 -30.57
C ARG A 47 -6.20 0.11 -30.85
N TYR A 48 -5.88 -0.90 -30.05
CA TYR A 48 -4.66 -1.70 -30.14
C TYR A 48 -4.93 -2.97 -30.95
N SER A 49 -3.93 -3.59 -31.57
CA SER A 49 -4.11 -4.88 -32.25
C SER A 49 -4.32 -6.02 -31.26
N ASN A 50 -4.78 -7.17 -31.73
CA ASN A 50 -4.97 -8.34 -30.85
C ASN A 50 -3.62 -8.84 -30.30
N GLU A 51 -2.56 -8.72 -31.09
CA GLU A 51 -1.17 -9.03 -30.71
C GLU A 51 -0.65 -8.07 -29.63
N GLU A 52 -0.90 -6.76 -29.76
CA GLU A 52 -0.51 -5.77 -28.76
C GLU A 52 -1.23 -5.99 -27.42
N ILE A 53 -2.51 -6.40 -27.48
CA ILE A 53 -3.28 -6.78 -26.28
C ILE A 53 -2.68 -8.04 -25.65
N ALA A 54 -2.36 -9.05 -26.46
CA ALA A 54 -1.74 -10.30 -25.99
C ALA A 54 -0.38 -10.04 -25.32
N GLU A 55 0.47 -9.21 -25.95
CA GLU A 55 1.75 -8.79 -25.37
C GLU A 55 1.54 -8.01 -24.06
N GLY A 56 0.56 -7.11 -24.02
CA GLY A 56 0.19 -6.32 -22.85
C GLY A 56 -0.22 -7.15 -21.63
N VAL A 57 -0.71 -8.38 -21.85
CA VAL A 57 -1.09 -9.32 -20.79
C VAL A 57 -0.12 -10.48 -20.63
N TYR A 58 1.04 -10.43 -21.29
CA TYR A 58 2.07 -11.48 -21.29
C TYR A 58 1.55 -12.84 -21.78
N TRP A 59 0.60 -12.82 -22.71
CA TRP A 59 0.09 -14.03 -23.37
C TRP A 59 1.01 -14.45 -24.51
N THR A 60 1.41 -15.72 -24.52
CA THR A 60 2.41 -16.25 -25.46
C THR A 60 1.83 -17.20 -26.51
N ASP A 61 0.55 -17.56 -26.39
CA ASP A 61 -0.18 -18.38 -27.36
C ASP A 61 -0.96 -17.46 -28.34
N ASP A 62 -1.84 -18.02 -29.17
CA ASP A 62 -2.62 -17.30 -30.16
C ASP A 62 -3.40 -16.10 -29.57
N ALA A 63 -3.13 -14.91 -30.12
CA ALA A 63 -3.74 -13.64 -29.73
C ALA A 63 -5.23 -13.58 -30.11
N GLU A 64 -5.64 -14.16 -31.23
CA GLU A 64 -7.05 -14.23 -31.65
C GLU A 64 -7.86 -15.09 -30.70
N LYS A 65 -7.29 -16.25 -30.30
CA LYS A 65 -7.88 -17.14 -29.29
C LYS A 65 -8.07 -16.43 -27.96
N LEU A 66 -7.10 -15.61 -27.52
CA LEU A 66 -7.21 -14.81 -26.30
C LEU A 66 -8.38 -13.83 -26.36
N VAL A 67 -8.39 -12.97 -27.38
CA VAL A 67 -9.42 -11.91 -27.51
C VAL A 67 -10.80 -12.52 -27.65
N ARG A 68 -10.94 -13.58 -28.46
CA ARG A 68 -12.21 -14.31 -28.61
C ARG A 68 -12.68 -14.91 -27.28
N ALA A 69 -11.80 -15.54 -26.51
CA ALA A 69 -12.15 -16.10 -25.21
C ALA A 69 -12.61 -15.03 -24.21
N LEU A 70 -11.98 -13.84 -24.22
CA LEU A 70 -12.39 -12.70 -23.39
C LEU A 70 -13.78 -12.17 -23.77
N VAL A 71 -14.09 -12.12 -25.07
CA VAL A 71 -15.40 -11.71 -25.59
C VAL A 71 -16.49 -12.72 -25.27
N ASP A 72 -16.22 -14.01 -25.48
CA ASP A 72 -17.16 -15.10 -25.22
C ASP A 72 -17.48 -15.24 -23.72
N CYS A 73 -16.52 -14.94 -22.85
CA CYS A 73 -16.71 -14.96 -21.40
C CYS A 73 -17.43 -13.70 -20.86
N GLY A 74 -17.69 -12.69 -21.70
CA GLY A 74 -18.31 -11.43 -21.29
C GLY A 74 -17.43 -10.63 -20.32
N LEU A 75 -16.12 -10.66 -20.57
CA LEU A 75 -15.11 -9.83 -19.88
C LEU A 75 -14.74 -8.61 -20.76
N VAL A 76 -14.81 -8.80 -22.08
CA VAL A 76 -14.69 -7.75 -23.10
C VAL A 76 -15.95 -7.81 -23.96
N ASP A 77 -16.41 -6.66 -24.42
CA ASP A 77 -17.54 -6.54 -25.33
C ASP A 77 -17.09 -5.92 -26.66
N GLU A 78 -17.69 -6.40 -27.74
CA GLU A 78 -17.53 -5.77 -29.05
C GLU A 78 -18.27 -4.45 -29.11
N CYS A 79 -17.64 -3.44 -29.71
CA CYS A 79 -18.22 -2.11 -29.84
C CYS A 79 -18.02 -1.60 -31.28
N ASP A 80 -19.08 -1.09 -31.91
CA ASP A 80 -19.01 -0.59 -33.30
C ASP A 80 -18.03 0.58 -33.44
N THR A 81 -17.90 1.41 -32.41
CA THR A 81 -17.07 2.63 -32.44
C THR A 81 -15.62 2.35 -32.07
N ASN A 82 -15.39 1.53 -31.05
CA ASN A 82 -14.06 1.33 -30.46
C ASN A 82 -13.52 -0.09 -30.67
N ARG A 83 -14.19 -0.93 -31.47
CA ARG A 83 -13.92 -2.36 -31.72
C ARG A 83 -14.10 -3.26 -30.48
N LEU A 84 -13.38 -2.97 -29.40
CA LEU A 84 -13.38 -3.75 -28.15
C LEU A 84 -13.37 -2.82 -26.94
N VAL A 85 -14.24 -3.11 -25.97
CA VAL A 85 -14.36 -2.35 -24.71
C VAL A 85 -14.41 -3.33 -23.54
N ILE A 86 -13.74 -3.01 -22.43
CA ILE A 86 -13.83 -3.85 -21.22
C ILE A 86 -15.22 -3.76 -20.61
N HIS A 87 -15.82 -4.90 -20.33
CA HIS A 87 -17.13 -5.01 -19.69
C HIS A 87 -17.10 -4.43 -18.28
N ASP A 88 -18.09 -3.58 -17.94
CA ASP A 88 -18.21 -2.91 -16.64
C ASP A 88 -16.90 -2.25 -16.16
N TRP A 89 -16.12 -1.66 -17.08
CA TRP A 89 -14.83 -1.06 -16.73
C TRP A 89 -14.93 -0.01 -15.63
N GLU A 90 -16.03 0.74 -15.57
CA GLU A 90 -16.26 1.71 -14.49
C GLU A 90 -16.27 1.09 -13.08
N GLU A 91 -16.70 -0.16 -12.95
CA GLU A 91 -16.71 -0.88 -11.66
C GLU A 91 -15.32 -1.40 -11.31
N HIS A 92 -14.57 -1.83 -12.33
CA HIS A 92 -13.25 -2.45 -12.19
C HIS A 92 -12.09 -1.44 -12.13
N ALA A 93 -12.30 -0.23 -12.65
CA ALA A 93 -11.33 0.86 -12.61
C ALA A 93 -11.05 1.30 -11.17
N ASP A 94 -9.78 1.59 -10.89
CA ASP A 94 -9.36 2.17 -9.61
C ASP A 94 -9.76 3.65 -9.50
N ASP A 95 -9.68 4.21 -8.29
CA ASP A 95 -10.12 5.59 -8.03
C ASP A 95 -9.31 6.61 -8.83
N TYR A 96 -8.04 6.32 -9.12
CA TYR A 96 -7.22 7.17 -9.98
C TYR A 96 -7.76 7.20 -11.41
N THR A 97 -8.04 6.05 -12.02
CA THR A 97 -8.65 5.97 -13.36
C THR A 97 -9.98 6.68 -13.39
N LYS A 98 -10.86 6.43 -12.41
CA LYS A 98 -12.16 7.09 -12.30
C LYS A 98 -12.04 8.61 -12.29
N LYS A 99 -11.11 9.16 -11.50
CA LYS A 99 -10.84 10.61 -11.45
C LYS A 99 -10.32 11.14 -12.79
N LYS A 100 -9.48 10.38 -13.49
CA LYS A 100 -8.92 10.77 -14.79
C LYS A 100 -10.00 10.76 -15.88
N VAL A 101 -10.83 9.72 -15.93
CA VAL A 101 -11.93 9.61 -16.89
C VAL A 101 -12.99 10.68 -16.68
N LYS A 102 -13.31 11.05 -15.43
CA LYS A 102 -14.24 12.17 -15.13
C LYS A 102 -13.80 13.52 -15.69
N LYS A 103 -12.50 13.72 -15.96
CA LYS A 103 -11.97 14.94 -16.58
C LYS A 103 -12.04 14.91 -18.11
N LEU A 104 -12.26 13.74 -18.71
CA LEU A 104 -12.37 13.60 -20.16
C LEU A 104 -13.83 13.86 -20.58
N PRO A 105 -14.06 14.65 -21.65
CA PRO A 105 -15.42 14.97 -22.09
C PRO A 105 -16.20 13.74 -22.58
N GLU A 106 -15.51 12.70 -23.03
CA GLU A 106 -16.12 11.49 -23.59
C GLU A 106 -16.38 10.38 -22.55
N GLY A 107 -15.99 10.57 -21.28
CA GLY A 107 -16.28 9.64 -20.18
C GLY A 107 -15.78 8.20 -20.38
N PHE A 108 -16.40 7.22 -19.71
CA PHE A 108 -16.10 5.79 -19.90
C PHE A 108 -16.61 5.31 -21.26
N ALA A 109 -15.85 4.42 -21.91
CA ALA A 109 -16.33 3.75 -23.11
C ALA A 109 -17.44 2.77 -22.71
N THR A 110 -18.58 2.85 -23.38
CA THR A 110 -19.69 1.92 -23.19
C THR A 110 -19.82 1.01 -24.42
N PRO A 111 -20.05 -0.29 -24.23
CA PRO A 111 -20.39 -1.15 -25.34
C PRO A 111 -21.79 -0.79 -25.86
N ASN A 112 -21.97 -0.74 -27.17
CA ASN A 112 -23.30 -0.63 -27.76
C ASN A 112 -24.12 -1.86 -27.32
N LYS A 113 -25.32 -1.64 -26.79
CA LYS A 113 -26.28 -2.72 -26.53
C LYS A 113 -26.73 -3.32 -27.87
N ARG A 114 -25.93 -4.18 -28.48
CA ARG A 114 -26.46 -5.15 -29.44
C ARG A 114 -27.27 -6.16 -28.64
N ASP A 115 -28.44 -6.53 -29.14
CA ASP A 115 -29.38 -7.49 -28.55
C ASP A 115 -28.68 -8.85 -28.30
N ARG A 116 -27.99 -8.99 -27.17
CA ARG A 116 -27.48 -10.29 -26.72
C ARG A 116 -28.66 -11.05 -26.13
N GLU A 117 -29.28 -11.88 -26.98
CA GLU A 117 -30.11 -12.99 -26.51
C GLU A 117 -29.36 -13.73 -25.40
N GLN A 118 -30.10 -14.05 -24.34
CA GLN A 118 -29.64 -14.68 -23.11
C GLN A 118 -28.68 -15.86 -23.37
N PRO A 119 -27.78 -16.18 -22.41
CA PRO A 119 -26.77 -17.22 -22.61
C PRO A 119 -27.45 -18.53 -23.02
N ARG A 120 -27.10 -19.03 -24.21
CA ARG A 120 -27.55 -20.33 -24.72
C ARG A 120 -27.25 -21.40 -23.67
N THR A 121 -28.29 -21.87 -23.00
CA THR A 121 -28.28 -23.09 -22.20
C THR A 121 -27.81 -24.22 -23.10
N ILE A 122 -26.59 -24.70 -22.88
CA ILE A 122 -26.15 -25.96 -23.49
C ILE A 122 -27.05 -27.05 -22.89
N GLN A 123 -27.79 -27.71 -23.76
CA GLN A 123 -28.70 -28.80 -23.44
C GLN A 123 -27.94 -29.91 -22.71
N ASN A 124 -28.54 -30.40 -21.63
CA ASN A 124 -28.14 -31.62 -20.95
C ASN A 124 -28.08 -32.76 -21.98
N VAL A 125 -26.88 -33.23 -22.30
CA VAL A 125 -26.70 -34.58 -22.82
C VAL A 125 -26.44 -35.46 -21.61
N SER A 126 -27.53 -36.01 -21.08
CA SER A 126 -27.48 -37.28 -20.40
C SER A 126 -27.01 -38.33 -21.39
N ASP A 127 -25.90 -39.02 -21.09
CA ASP A 127 -25.88 -40.49 -21.06
C ASP A 127 -24.48 -41.05 -20.74
N SER A 128 -24.47 -41.93 -19.74
CA SER A 128 -23.56 -43.07 -19.52
C SER A 128 -22.12 -42.83 -18.99
N ILE A 129 -22.01 -42.81 -17.65
CA ILE A 129 -20.79 -43.20 -16.91
C ILE A 129 -20.97 -44.66 -16.46
N PRO A 130 -20.01 -45.58 -16.69
CA PRO A 130 -19.98 -46.85 -15.97
C PRO A 130 -19.32 -46.68 -14.60
N GLU A 131 -20.03 -47.16 -13.58
CA GLU A 131 -19.61 -47.26 -12.19
C GLU A 131 -18.29 -48.02 -12.00
N LYS A 132 -17.44 -47.53 -11.11
CA LYS A 132 -16.64 -48.41 -10.24
C LYS A 132 -16.43 -47.80 -8.86
N ASN A 133 -16.99 -48.49 -7.88
CA ASN A 133 -16.93 -48.27 -6.45
C ASN A 133 -15.52 -48.26 -5.87
N GLY A 134 -15.34 -47.51 -4.77
CA GLY A 134 -14.31 -47.79 -3.77
C GLY A 134 -13.85 -46.59 -2.94
N LEU A 135 -14.66 -46.11 -2.00
CA LEU A 135 -14.12 -45.43 -0.81
C LEU A 135 -13.37 -46.45 0.05
N PRO A 136 -12.33 -46.01 0.79
CA PRO A 136 -12.56 -45.87 2.23
C PRO A 136 -12.03 -44.55 2.80
N ASN A 137 -12.86 -43.96 3.67
CA ASN A 137 -12.50 -42.92 4.64
C ASN A 137 -11.42 -43.43 5.60
N HIS A 138 -10.32 -42.68 5.73
CA HIS A 138 -9.60 -42.55 7.00
C HIS A 138 -9.06 -41.12 7.13
N ALA A 139 -9.79 -40.30 7.86
CA ALA A 139 -9.27 -39.07 8.42
C ALA A 139 -8.37 -39.43 9.62
N VAL A 140 -7.10 -39.04 9.57
CA VAL A 140 -6.25 -38.93 10.75
C VAL A 140 -5.88 -37.45 10.89
N PRO A 141 -6.15 -36.81 12.04
CA PRO A 141 -5.83 -35.41 12.24
C PRO A 141 -4.33 -35.26 12.53
N CYS A 142 -3.58 -34.62 11.64
CA CYS A 142 -2.20 -34.22 11.92
C CYS A 142 -2.21 -32.82 12.54
N GLN A 143 -2.29 -32.76 13.87
CA GLN A 143 -1.99 -31.55 14.63
C GLN A 143 -0.48 -31.33 14.61
N SER A 144 0.02 -30.38 13.82
CA SER A 144 1.38 -29.86 14.02
C SER A 144 1.39 -28.95 15.24
N GLN A 145 1.78 -29.51 16.38
CA GLN A 145 2.14 -28.73 17.56
C GLN A 145 3.41 -27.92 17.29
N ARG A 146 3.30 -26.61 17.47
CA ARG A 146 4.42 -25.67 17.58
C ARG A 146 5.19 -26.03 18.86
N GLN A 147 6.35 -26.65 18.75
CA GLN A 147 7.25 -26.80 19.89
C GLN A 147 8.14 -25.56 19.96
N GLN A 148 8.01 -24.79 21.04
CA GLN A 148 9.02 -23.83 21.46
C GLN A 148 10.19 -24.62 22.10
N PRO A 149 11.45 -24.27 21.85
CA PRO A 149 12.57 -24.86 22.59
C PRO A 149 12.61 -24.33 24.05
N PRO A 150 13.09 -25.14 25.01
CA PRO A 150 13.10 -24.82 26.44
C PRO A 150 14.23 -23.83 26.82
N PRO A 151 14.15 -23.19 28.00
CA PRO A 151 15.15 -22.25 28.48
C PRO A 151 16.30 -22.99 29.19
N ALA A 152 17.54 -22.64 28.87
CA ALA A 152 18.70 -22.98 29.70
C ALA A 152 19.72 -21.84 29.70
N GLU A 153 20.04 -21.45 30.93
CA GLU A 153 20.98 -20.43 31.36
C GLU A 153 22.44 -20.69 30.96
N VAL A 154 23.12 -19.57 30.67
CA VAL A 154 24.54 -19.25 30.82
C VAL A 154 25.49 -20.33 31.33
N ALA A 155 26.50 -20.64 30.50
CA ALA A 155 27.85 -20.92 30.96
C ALA A 155 28.86 -20.36 29.94
N ALA A 156 29.70 -19.46 30.43
CA ALA A 156 30.84 -18.90 29.73
C ALA A 156 31.89 -19.99 29.42
N ALA A 157 32.37 -20.01 28.18
CA ALA A 157 33.67 -20.55 27.85
C ALA A 157 34.31 -19.60 26.84
N ALA A 158 35.36 -18.94 27.32
CA ALA A 158 36.20 -18.03 26.57
C ALA A 158 36.96 -18.76 25.46
N ASP A 159 37.23 -18.00 24.41
CA ASP A 159 38.52 -17.93 23.74
C ASP A 159 39.11 -19.24 23.18
N SER A 160 38.89 -19.45 21.88
CA SER A 160 39.94 -19.85 20.94
C SER A 160 39.44 -19.52 19.54
N LEU A 161 39.57 -18.23 19.20
CA LEU A 161 39.65 -17.80 17.81
C LEU A 161 40.91 -18.44 17.23
N GLU A 162 40.76 -19.56 16.52
CA GLU A 162 41.75 -19.85 15.48
C GLU A 162 41.63 -18.72 14.44
N PRO A 163 42.73 -18.03 14.08
CA PRO A 163 42.67 -16.97 13.11
C PRO A 163 42.30 -17.59 11.77
N GLU A 164 41.05 -17.38 11.34
CA GLU A 164 40.68 -17.48 9.93
C GLU A 164 41.76 -16.74 9.13
N PRO A 165 42.38 -17.37 8.12
CA PRO A 165 43.48 -16.73 7.42
C PRO A 165 42.94 -15.46 6.75
N ASP A 166 43.38 -14.30 7.25
CA ASP A 166 42.95 -12.94 6.87
C ASP A 166 43.28 -12.54 5.41
N SER A 167 43.49 -13.51 4.51
CA SER A 167 43.76 -13.27 3.11
C SER A 167 43.56 -14.54 2.28
N PHE A 168 42.77 -14.43 1.21
CA PHE A 168 42.62 -15.46 0.19
C PHE A 168 43.95 -15.97 -0.39
N ALA A 169 45.02 -15.16 -0.32
CA ALA A 169 46.37 -15.57 -0.72
C ALA A 169 46.90 -16.79 0.06
N ALA A 170 46.45 -16.99 1.31
CA ALA A 170 46.83 -18.13 2.14
C ALA A 170 46.01 -19.40 1.83
N VAL A 171 44.80 -19.24 1.30
CA VAL A 171 43.87 -20.36 0.96
C VAL A 171 44.11 -20.90 -0.46
N LEU A 172 44.68 -20.09 -1.35
CA LEU A 172 45.03 -20.46 -2.74
C LEU A 172 45.90 -21.72 -2.86
N ASP A 173 46.79 -21.94 -1.88
CA ASP A 173 47.72 -23.07 -1.89
C ASP A 173 47.18 -24.29 -1.14
N THR A 174 46.07 -24.14 -0.40
CA THR A 174 45.47 -25.22 0.41
C THR A 174 44.21 -25.83 -0.21
N ASP A 175 43.39 -25.07 -0.95
CA ASP A 175 42.15 -25.58 -1.56
C ASP A 175 42.27 -25.76 -3.10
N PRO A 176 42.20 -27.00 -3.62
CA PRO A 176 42.39 -27.29 -5.04
C PRO A 176 41.25 -26.80 -5.95
N VAL A 177 40.06 -26.51 -5.40
CA VAL A 177 38.94 -25.95 -6.15
C VAL A 177 39.15 -24.46 -6.36
N VAL A 178 39.55 -23.77 -5.30
CA VAL A 178 39.92 -22.35 -5.31
C VAL A 178 41.07 -22.09 -6.29
N ARG A 179 42.10 -22.94 -6.27
CA ARG A 179 43.24 -22.84 -7.19
C ARG A 179 42.83 -22.93 -8.67
N LYS A 180 41.92 -23.86 -9.01
CA LYS A 180 41.42 -24.02 -10.39
C LYS A 180 40.64 -22.81 -10.89
N VAL A 181 39.88 -22.15 -10.00
CA VAL A 181 39.15 -20.92 -10.35
C VAL A 181 40.11 -19.77 -10.54
N PHE A 182 41.12 -19.63 -9.68
CA PHE A 182 42.18 -18.64 -9.81
C PHE A 182 42.97 -18.80 -11.13
N ASP A 183 43.42 -20.02 -11.44
CA ASP A 183 44.17 -20.28 -12.68
C ASP A 183 43.30 -20.04 -13.93
N ALA A 184 41.98 -20.27 -13.84
CA ALA A 184 41.04 -19.96 -14.92
C ALA A 184 40.88 -18.44 -15.13
N LEU A 185 40.84 -17.65 -14.06
CA LEU A 185 40.81 -16.18 -14.14
C LEU A 185 42.10 -15.62 -14.76
N CYS A 186 43.26 -16.11 -14.32
CA CYS A 186 44.55 -15.76 -14.90
C CYS A 186 44.63 -16.12 -16.40
N SER A 187 44.08 -17.29 -16.78
CA SER A 187 44.02 -17.73 -18.19
C SER A 187 43.08 -16.87 -19.05
N LEU A 188 42.14 -16.16 -18.44
CA LEU A 188 41.26 -15.19 -19.10
C LEU A 188 41.86 -13.78 -19.16
N GLY A 189 43.12 -13.62 -18.74
CA GLY A 189 43.87 -12.37 -18.85
C GLY A 189 43.77 -11.45 -17.63
N PHE A 190 43.17 -11.90 -16.52
CA PHE A 190 43.22 -11.15 -15.27
C PHE A 190 44.62 -11.23 -14.65
N THR A 191 45.06 -10.14 -14.01
CA THR A 191 46.30 -10.16 -13.24
C THR A 191 46.12 -10.99 -11.96
N SER A 192 47.21 -11.51 -11.42
CA SER A 192 47.17 -12.28 -10.17
C SER A 192 46.53 -11.46 -9.03
N SER A 193 46.85 -10.16 -8.94
CA SER A 193 46.31 -9.27 -7.91
C SER A 193 44.80 -9.04 -8.05
N ASP A 194 44.31 -8.85 -9.28
CA ASP A 194 42.89 -8.63 -9.54
C ASP A 194 42.07 -9.90 -9.30
N SER A 195 42.66 -11.06 -9.60
CA SER A 195 42.06 -12.37 -9.38
C SER A 195 41.92 -12.69 -7.89
N VAL A 196 42.94 -12.35 -7.08
CA VAL A 196 42.86 -12.45 -5.61
C VAL A 196 41.82 -11.48 -5.07
N GLY A 197 41.85 -10.21 -5.47
CA GLY A 197 40.90 -9.20 -4.97
C GLY A 197 39.44 -9.47 -5.35
N TYR A 198 39.19 -10.12 -6.49
CA TYR A 198 37.86 -10.57 -6.89
C TYR A 198 37.36 -11.72 -6.02
N LEU A 199 38.21 -12.72 -5.76
CA LEU A 199 37.82 -13.89 -4.98
C LEU A 199 37.63 -13.57 -3.49
N ASP A 200 38.43 -12.64 -2.96
CA ASP A 200 38.34 -12.10 -1.59
C ASP A 200 37.00 -11.37 -1.35
N LYS A 201 36.48 -10.68 -2.36
CA LYS A 201 35.17 -10.00 -2.31
C LYS A 201 33.97 -10.92 -2.50
N HIS A 202 34.11 -12.06 -3.18
CA HIS A 202 32.99 -12.85 -3.68
C HIS A 202 32.85 -14.26 -3.08
N GLY A 203 33.83 -14.72 -2.28
CA GLY A 203 33.70 -15.82 -1.31
C GLY A 203 33.66 -17.26 -1.86
N LEU A 204 34.01 -18.24 -0.99
CA LEU A 204 34.10 -19.68 -1.28
C LEU A 204 32.78 -20.32 -1.78
N GLU A 205 31.63 -19.75 -1.43
CA GLU A 205 30.31 -20.30 -1.77
C GLU A 205 29.99 -20.19 -3.27
N ALA A 206 30.41 -19.09 -3.90
CA ALA A 206 30.27 -18.89 -5.34
C ALA A 206 31.13 -19.88 -6.14
N CYS A 207 32.32 -20.22 -5.63
CA CYS A 207 33.23 -21.19 -6.23
C CYS A 207 32.67 -22.63 -6.16
N ARG A 208 32.01 -23.02 -5.06
CA ARG A 208 31.36 -24.33 -4.91
C ARG A 208 30.21 -24.54 -5.91
N ILE A 209 29.35 -23.53 -6.08
CA ILE A 209 28.23 -23.56 -7.02
C ILE A 209 28.71 -23.68 -8.49
N ALA A 210 29.82 -23.04 -8.82
CA ALA A 210 30.43 -23.13 -10.16
C ALA A 210 31.00 -24.54 -10.44
N SER A 211 31.63 -25.16 -9.44
CA SER A 211 32.17 -26.53 -9.53
C SER A 211 31.07 -27.58 -9.76
N ASP A 212 29.92 -27.43 -9.09
CA ASP A 212 28.81 -28.38 -9.25
C ASP A 212 28.07 -28.25 -10.59
N ARG A 213 28.07 -27.07 -11.21
CA ARG A 213 27.49 -26.87 -12.56
C ARG A 213 28.43 -27.21 -13.71
N ALA A 214 29.75 -27.09 -13.52
CA ALA A 214 30.73 -27.58 -14.51
C ALA A 214 30.58 -29.09 -14.80
N LYS A 215 30.03 -29.86 -13.84
CA LYS A 215 29.69 -31.28 -14.01
C LYS A 215 28.50 -31.54 -14.95
N THR A 216 27.68 -30.54 -15.26
CA THR A 216 26.47 -30.67 -16.10
C THR A 216 26.68 -30.38 -17.59
N GLY A 217 27.91 -30.10 -18.03
CA GLY A 217 28.34 -30.34 -19.41
C GLY A 217 27.92 -29.38 -20.53
N THR A 218 27.18 -28.29 -20.29
CA THR A 218 26.49 -27.60 -21.43
C THR A 218 26.77 -26.11 -21.64
N THR A 219 27.86 -25.51 -21.16
CA THR A 219 28.22 -24.13 -21.59
C THR A 219 29.72 -23.86 -21.56
N ASN A 220 30.21 -23.14 -22.58
CA ASN A 220 31.57 -22.59 -22.61
C ASN A 220 31.78 -21.74 -21.34
N LYS A 221 32.92 -21.96 -20.66
CA LYS A 221 33.26 -21.37 -19.34
C LYS A 221 33.00 -19.86 -19.23
N ALA A 222 33.19 -19.12 -20.32
CA ALA A 222 32.94 -17.68 -20.39
C ALA A 222 31.45 -17.28 -20.31
N GLY A 223 30.53 -18.06 -20.91
CA GLY A 223 29.09 -17.75 -20.90
C GLY A 223 28.44 -17.99 -19.53
N LEU A 224 28.96 -18.95 -18.77
CA LEU A 224 28.57 -19.19 -17.38
C LEU A 224 29.02 -18.01 -16.49
N PHE A 225 30.20 -17.46 -16.75
CA PHE A 225 30.78 -16.34 -16.00
C PHE A 225 30.01 -15.03 -16.22
N VAL A 226 29.69 -14.68 -17.47
CA VAL A 226 28.90 -13.48 -17.80
C VAL A 226 27.49 -13.57 -17.21
N SER A 227 26.81 -14.73 -17.29
CA SER A 227 25.49 -14.92 -16.68
C SER A 227 25.50 -14.83 -15.15
N LEU A 228 26.62 -15.09 -14.49
CA LEU A 228 26.76 -15.01 -13.03
C LEU A 228 26.97 -13.57 -12.56
N ILE A 229 27.78 -12.79 -13.28
CA ILE A 229 28.00 -11.36 -13.02
C ILE A 229 26.68 -10.60 -13.20
N ASP A 230 25.99 -10.79 -14.34
CA ASP A 230 24.71 -10.13 -14.62
C ASP A 230 23.65 -10.47 -13.57
N ARG A 231 23.60 -11.73 -13.12
CA ARG A 231 22.61 -12.17 -12.11
C ARG A 231 22.91 -11.62 -10.72
N HIS A 232 24.17 -11.40 -10.38
CA HIS A 232 24.56 -10.80 -9.10
C HIS A 232 24.24 -9.31 -9.09
N GLU A 233 24.56 -8.61 -10.18
CA GLU A 233 24.30 -7.18 -10.32
C GLU A 233 22.79 -6.87 -10.30
N ILE A 234 21.98 -7.70 -10.96
CA ILE A 234 20.51 -7.60 -10.86
C ILE A 234 20.02 -7.84 -9.42
N ARG A 235 20.61 -8.78 -8.67
CA ARG A 235 20.22 -9.07 -7.27
C ARG A 235 20.58 -7.94 -6.32
N GLU A 236 21.74 -7.31 -6.49
CA GLU A 236 22.14 -6.12 -5.72
C GLU A 236 21.20 -4.95 -6.01
N GLN A 237 20.90 -4.69 -7.29
CA GLN A 237 19.97 -3.62 -7.66
C GLN A 237 18.55 -3.85 -7.11
N VAL A 238 18.08 -5.10 -7.08
CA VAL A 238 16.79 -5.45 -6.45
C VAL A 238 16.84 -5.22 -4.95
N ARG A 239 17.90 -5.68 -4.25
CA ARG A 239 18.07 -5.44 -2.80
C ARG A 239 18.13 -3.95 -2.47
N GLU A 240 18.86 -3.16 -3.24
CA GLU A 240 18.97 -1.73 -3.04
C GLU A 240 17.62 -1.03 -3.27
N ARG A 241 16.87 -1.43 -4.30
CA ARG A 241 15.52 -0.91 -4.56
C ARG A 241 14.54 -1.28 -3.44
N GLU A 242 14.61 -2.50 -2.91
CA GLU A 242 13.79 -2.94 -1.79
C GLU A 242 14.16 -2.23 -0.49
N ALA A 243 15.45 -2.03 -0.22
CA ALA A 243 15.92 -1.26 0.93
C ALA A 243 15.45 0.20 0.85
N LYS A 244 15.54 0.83 -0.33
CA LYS A 244 15.01 2.19 -0.55
C LYS A 244 13.49 2.28 -0.35
N LYS A 245 12.75 1.25 -0.79
CA LYS A 245 11.29 1.18 -0.56
C LYS A 245 10.96 1.05 0.93
N ARG A 246 11.65 0.18 1.67
CA ARG A 246 11.46 0.02 3.12
C ARG A 246 11.80 1.31 3.86
N ALA A 247 12.95 1.92 3.57
CA ALA A 247 13.33 3.19 4.18
C ALA A 247 12.32 4.33 3.89
N ARG A 248 11.70 4.33 2.72
CA ARG A 248 10.62 5.27 2.41
C ARG A 248 9.35 4.97 3.22
N GLN A 249 8.96 3.70 3.33
CA GLN A 249 7.81 3.29 4.14
C GLN A 249 8.02 3.61 5.62
N ASP A 250 9.22 3.37 6.16
CA ASP A 250 9.55 3.66 7.55
C ASP A 250 9.48 5.18 7.82
N ARG A 251 9.94 6.01 6.87
CA ARG A 251 9.80 7.48 6.96
C ARG A 251 8.34 7.93 6.91
N GLU A 252 7.54 7.37 5.99
CA GLU A 252 6.11 7.68 5.89
C GLU A 252 5.36 7.25 7.18
N GLN A 253 5.73 6.11 7.77
CA GLN A 253 5.18 5.66 9.05
C GLN A 253 5.59 6.56 10.22
N GLN A 254 6.85 7.00 10.25
CA GLN A 254 7.34 7.92 11.27
C GLN A 254 6.61 9.27 11.17
N GLU A 255 6.44 9.82 9.97
CA GLU A 255 5.71 11.07 9.76
C GLU A 255 4.25 10.97 10.23
N ILE A 256 3.57 9.86 9.96
CA ILE A 256 2.22 9.60 10.47
C ILE A 256 2.21 9.53 12.01
N HIS A 257 3.21 8.88 12.61
CA HIS A 257 3.33 8.79 14.07
C HIS A 257 3.55 10.16 14.70
N ASP A 258 4.47 10.94 14.16
CA ASP A 258 4.78 12.29 14.64
C ASP A 258 3.56 13.23 14.48
N GLU A 259 2.82 13.12 13.36
CA GLU A 259 1.57 13.86 13.17
C GLU A 259 0.49 13.47 14.19
N HIS A 260 0.38 12.18 14.51
CA HIS A 260 -0.58 11.70 15.51
C HIS A 260 -0.23 12.25 16.89
N GLU A 261 1.04 12.17 17.28
CA GLU A 261 1.53 12.68 18.56
C GLU A 261 1.30 14.20 18.67
N GLN A 262 1.58 14.96 17.61
CA GLN A 262 1.28 16.40 17.58
C GLN A 262 -0.21 16.70 17.70
N ARG A 263 -1.09 15.89 17.11
CA ARG A 263 -2.55 16.05 17.23
C ARG A 263 -3.00 15.75 18.65
N GLU A 264 -2.48 14.70 19.28
CA GLU A 264 -2.78 14.36 20.68
C GLU A 264 -2.31 15.47 21.62
N GLN A 265 -1.10 16.00 21.43
CA GLN A 265 -0.59 17.12 22.23
C GLN A 265 -1.46 18.39 22.06
N LYS A 266 -1.86 18.71 20.83
CA LYS A 266 -2.78 19.85 20.57
C LYS A 266 -4.15 19.65 21.22
N GLN A 267 -4.69 18.43 21.19
CA GLN A 267 -5.96 18.11 21.85
C GLN A 267 -5.85 18.21 23.37
N ALA A 268 -4.79 17.65 23.96
CA ALA A 268 -4.53 17.74 25.39
C ALA A 268 -4.36 19.19 25.84
N GLN A 269 -3.63 20.01 25.07
CA GLN A 269 -3.50 21.43 25.37
C GLN A 269 -4.83 22.18 25.25
N ALA A 270 -5.64 21.88 24.23
CA ALA A 270 -6.96 22.48 24.07
C ALA A 270 -7.90 22.09 25.22
N GLU A 271 -7.84 20.85 25.70
CA GLU A 271 -8.61 20.38 26.85
C GLU A 271 -8.16 21.06 28.15
N GLN A 272 -6.85 21.19 28.37
CA GLN A 272 -6.30 21.93 29.50
C GLN A 272 -6.75 23.39 29.49
N ASN A 273 -6.66 24.06 28.35
CA ASN A 273 -7.14 25.44 28.19
C ASN A 273 -8.66 25.54 28.45
N ARG A 274 -9.45 24.52 28.08
CA ARG A 274 -10.89 24.49 28.36
C ARG A 274 -11.15 24.39 29.86
N ILE A 275 -10.46 23.50 30.57
CA ILE A 275 -10.59 23.34 32.02
C ILE A 275 -10.19 24.63 32.74
N GLU A 276 -9.10 25.26 32.33
CA GLU A 276 -8.65 26.54 32.92
C GLU A 276 -9.68 27.66 32.68
N ALA A 277 -10.28 27.73 31.49
CA ALA A 277 -11.35 28.67 31.20
C ALA A 277 -12.62 28.41 32.02
N GLU A 278 -13.01 27.15 32.19
CA GLU A 278 -14.13 26.74 33.06
C GLU A 278 -13.87 27.16 34.52
N GLN A 279 -12.68 26.89 35.05
CA GLN A 279 -12.26 27.29 36.40
C GLN A 279 -12.28 28.82 36.57
N HIS A 280 -11.77 29.57 35.59
CA HIS A 280 -11.80 31.04 35.62
C HIS A 280 -13.24 31.57 35.63
N THR A 281 -14.12 30.96 34.83
CA THR A 281 -15.54 31.33 34.75
C THR A 281 -16.26 31.04 36.08
N GLU A 282 -15.98 29.89 36.70
CA GLU A 282 -16.54 29.53 37.99
C GLU A 282 -16.04 30.44 39.11
N ALA A 283 -14.75 30.78 39.12
CA ALA A 283 -14.18 31.74 40.06
C ALA A 283 -14.78 33.14 39.90
N LEU A 284 -15.02 33.59 38.66
CA LEU A 284 -15.70 34.86 38.38
C LEU A 284 -17.14 34.83 38.89
N ARG A 285 -17.88 33.75 38.61
CA ARG A 285 -19.25 33.54 39.11
C ARG A 285 -19.31 33.62 40.63
N ALA A 286 -18.42 32.95 41.34
CA ALA A 286 -18.36 32.98 42.80
C ALA A 286 -18.08 34.39 43.35
N ARG A 287 -17.17 35.16 42.72
CA ARG A 287 -16.88 36.55 43.12
C ARG A 287 -18.07 37.47 42.89
N LEU A 288 -18.78 37.30 41.77
CA LEU A 288 -19.96 38.10 41.44
C LEU A 288 -21.15 37.77 42.37
N GLN A 289 -21.37 36.49 42.70
CA GLN A 289 -22.42 36.09 43.65
C GLN A 289 -22.19 36.62 45.07
N ALA A 290 -20.94 36.90 45.45
CA ALA A 290 -20.61 37.46 46.76
C ALA A 290 -20.84 38.98 46.87
N LEU A 291 -21.12 39.68 45.76
CA LEU A 291 -21.38 41.11 45.73
C LEU A 291 -22.86 41.41 46.01
N ASP A 292 -23.11 42.57 46.61
CA ASP A 292 -24.45 43.13 46.73
C ASP A 292 -24.97 43.64 45.39
N GLU A 293 -26.29 43.60 45.22
CA GLU A 293 -26.97 43.91 43.96
C GLU A 293 -26.62 45.31 43.42
N THR A 294 -26.44 46.29 44.31
CA THR A 294 -26.06 47.68 43.96
C THR A 294 -24.68 47.72 43.30
N ARG A 295 -23.68 47.07 43.88
CA ARG A 295 -22.33 47.01 43.29
C ARG A 295 -22.31 46.21 42.00
N LEU A 296 -23.12 45.16 41.89
CA LEU A 296 -23.23 44.38 40.66
C LEU A 296 -23.74 45.24 39.50
N ARG A 297 -24.79 46.05 39.75
CA ARG A 297 -25.33 47.00 38.76
C ARG A 297 -24.31 48.05 38.34
N ASP A 298 -23.55 48.61 39.28
CA ASP A 298 -22.51 49.61 38.96
C ASP A 298 -21.40 49.02 38.06
N ILE A 299 -20.97 47.78 38.34
CA ILE A 299 -19.96 47.08 37.53
C ILE A 299 -20.48 46.83 36.11
N VAL A 300 -21.70 46.32 35.98
CA VAL A 300 -22.32 46.04 34.67
C VAL A 300 -22.54 47.35 33.88
N ALA A 301 -23.04 48.40 34.53
CA ALA A 301 -23.27 49.69 33.88
C ALA A 301 -21.95 50.32 33.39
N ASN A 302 -20.87 50.23 34.17
CA ASN A 302 -19.55 50.69 33.74
C ASN A 302 -19.04 49.87 32.54
N ALA A 303 -19.17 48.54 32.56
CA ALA A 303 -18.72 47.69 31.47
C ALA A 303 -19.52 47.90 30.16
N VAL A 304 -20.84 48.10 30.26
CA VAL A 304 -21.70 48.48 29.10
C VAL A 304 -21.33 49.87 28.57
N SER A 305 -20.90 50.80 29.43
CA SER A 305 -20.48 52.14 28.99
C SER A 305 -19.18 52.11 28.17
N GLN A 306 -18.28 51.18 28.50
CA GLN A 306 -16.97 51.02 27.84
C GLN A 306 -17.06 50.27 26.50
N THR A 307 -18.11 49.48 26.27
CA THR A 307 -18.33 48.77 25.00
C THR A 307 -18.94 49.71 23.95
N SER A 308 -18.23 49.89 22.82
CA SER A 308 -18.62 50.84 21.76
C SER A 308 -19.60 50.24 20.74
N VAL A 309 -19.53 48.93 20.54
CA VAL A 309 -20.33 48.19 19.56
C VAL A 309 -21.52 47.56 20.30
N PHE A 310 -22.75 47.90 19.90
CA PHE A 310 -24.01 47.37 20.46
C PHE A 310 -24.48 47.84 21.85
N ARG A 311 -24.02 48.99 22.36
CA ARG A 311 -24.46 49.57 23.65
C ARG A 311 -25.98 49.53 23.89
N HIS A 312 -26.79 50.06 22.97
CA HIS A 312 -28.26 50.08 23.12
C HIS A 312 -28.95 48.70 23.10
N LYS A 313 -28.27 47.67 22.60
CA LYS A 313 -28.75 46.29 22.67
C LYS A 313 -28.39 45.69 24.03
N LEU A 314 -27.16 45.91 24.49
CA LEU A 314 -26.68 45.47 25.80
C LEU A 314 -27.44 46.14 26.96
N GLU A 315 -27.79 47.43 26.85
CA GLU A 315 -28.64 48.12 27.82
C GLU A 315 -30.01 47.46 27.96
N ARG A 316 -30.64 47.09 26.84
CA ARG A 316 -31.94 46.38 26.86
C ARG A 316 -31.83 44.96 27.41
N GLU A 317 -30.76 44.24 27.08
CA GLU A 317 -30.51 42.91 27.63
C GLU A 317 -30.18 42.97 29.13
N MET A 318 -29.49 44.03 29.60
CA MET A 318 -29.25 44.28 31.02
C MET A 318 -30.57 44.51 31.77
N GLU A 319 -31.44 45.38 31.27
CA GLU A 319 -32.76 45.64 31.86
C GLU A 319 -33.60 44.36 31.97
N GLN A 320 -33.56 43.53 30.93
CA GLN A 320 -34.23 42.23 30.93
C GLN A 320 -33.62 41.26 31.95
N ALA A 321 -32.28 41.20 32.05
CA ALA A 321 -31.60 40.37 33.04
C ALA A 321 -31.84 40.81 34.50
N VAL A 322 -32.08 42.11 34.75
CA VAL A 322 -32.54 42.62 36.06
C VAL A 322 -33.92 42.06 36.39
N LEU A 323 -34.84 42.05 35.41
CA LEU A 323 -36.21 41.56 35.59
C LEU A 323 -36.24 40.05 35.84
N ASP A 324 -35.39 39.30 35.15
CA ASP A 324 -35.33 37.84 35.23
C ASP A 324 -34.48 37.33 36.41
N GLY A 325 -33.78 38.22 37.12
CA GLY A 325 -32.89 37.86 38.23
C GLY A 325 -31.56 37.23 37.79
N GLU A 326 -31.21 37.34 36.50
CA GLU A 326 -30.03 36.70 35.89
C GLU A 326 -28.83 37.68 35.75
N LEU A 327 -28.77 38.72 36.60
CA LEU A 327 -27.76 39.78 36.49
C LEU A 327 -26.32 39.25 36.56
N VAL A 328 -26.09 38.17 37.30
CA VAL A 328 -24.77 37.51 37.42
C VAL A 328 -24.37 36.84 36.10
N GLU A 329 -25.27 36.11 35.44
CA GLU A 329 -24.98 35.46 34.15
C GLU A 329 -24.79 36.49 33.04
N PHE A 330 -25.55 37.58 33.07
CA PHE A 330 -25.35 38.69 32.16
C PHE A 330 -23.97 39.33 32.34
N ALA A 331 -23.54 39.59 33.58
CA ALA A 331 -22.22 40.13 33.89
C ALA A 331 -21.07 39.20 33.45
N ILE A 332 -21.21 37.89 33.64
CA ILE A 332 -20.23 36.89 33.18
C ILE A 332 -20.10 36.94 31.65
N ARG A 333 -21.23 36.91 30.92
CA ARG A 333 -21.24 36.98 29.45
C ARG A 333 -20.59 38.26 28.94
N LEU A 334 -20.88 39.41 29.57
CA LEU A 334 -20.33 40.70 29.19
C LEU A 334 -18.80 40.74 29.40
N THR A 335 -18.32 40.18 30.52
CA THR A 335 -16.89 40.15 30.86
C THR A 335 -16.12 39.21 29.93
N ILE A 336 -16.70 38.06 29.58
CA ILE A 336 -16.11 37.13 28.60
C ILE A 336 -16.04 37.79 27.21
N SER A 337 -17.10 38.46 26.77
CA SER A 337 -17.09 39.18 25.48
C SER A 337 -16.04 40.28 25.43
N ALA A 338 -15.92 41.10 26.47
CA ALA A 338 -14.91 42.16 26.53
C ALA A 338 -13.47 41.60 26.58
N PHE A 339 -13.25 40.49 27.28
CA PHE A 339 -11.94 39.82 27.34
C PHE A 339 -11.55 39.19 25.99
N VAL A 340 -12.50 38.60 25.28
CA VAL A 340 -12.28 38.03 23.94
C VAL A 340 -11.97 39.12 22.90
N GLU A 341 -12.67 40.26 22.94
CA GLU A 341 -12.36 41.42 22.08
C GLU A 341 -10.93 41.94 22.33
N GLN A 342 -10.52 42.07 23.59
CA GLN A 342 -9.17 42.55 23.94
C GLN A 342 -8.06 41.59 23.49
N GLN A 343 -8.30 40.26 23.50
CA GLN A 343 -7.35 39.27 23.00
C GLN A 343 -7.25 39.28 21.46
N LEU A 344 -8.37 39.44 20.74
CA LEU A 344 -8.38 39.55 19.28
C LEU A 344 -7.63 40.80 18.79
N GLU A 345 -7.87 41.97 19.40
CA GLU A 345 -7.14 43.20 19.08
C GLU A 345 -5.62 43.06 19.33
N SER A 346 -5.22 42.29 20.34
CA SER A 346 -3.80 42.04 20.64
C SER A 346 -3.12 41.07 19.66
N GLN A 347 -3.86 40.15 19.05
CA GLN A 347 -3.35 39.23 18.03
C GLN A 347 -3.32 39.84 16.63
N GLU A 348 -4.22 40.77 16.30
CA GLU A 348 -4.19 41.52 15.04
C GLU A 348 -3.10 42.60 15.01
N ALA A 349 -2.62 43.04 16.18
CA ALA A 349 -1.55 44.03 16.32
C ALA A 349 -0.12 43.43 16.34
N ALA A 350 0.01 42.09 16.42
CA ALA A 350 1.27 41.35 16.44
C ALA A 350 1.50 40.64 15.10
#